data_AF-A0A1X1J1I0-F1
#
_entry.id   AF-A0A1X1J1I0-F1
#
_cell.length_a   1.000
_cell.length_b   1.000
_cell.length_c   1.000
_cell.angle_alpha   90.00
_cell.angle_beta   90.00
_cell.angle_gamma   90.00
#
_symmetry.space_group_name_H-M   'P 1'
#
loop_
_entity.id
_entity.type
_entity.pdbx_description
1 polymer ?
#
loop_
_entity_poly.entity_id
_entity_poly.type
_entity_poly.pdbx_seq_one_letter_code
_entity_poly.pdbx_strand_id
1 'polypeptide(L)'
;MAKKRVTLPKNFDELITAGDIEALKAVYDKCELTAHNGRYSLNTALHYGGVPDELVIWLVEQGLDVNTPDYYGRTPLYKHAALGRDTVKLLYELGGDIQKPDTYGSTPLHTAAGFFRPKIVSFLIEKGAGINAKDDMGRTPLAEALATCRNINITQVAEIAEMLIKAGAEVTPDMAERVGIIGKDFEFHRENFNKDYLAETEARLEKLYALFDVEPAPKRKIYDGVSPILVEDGPWQKQYDELWEMLIPSSGPAKTVQGEVIRITGRVQDELYRNGGVNWDKHYRNMLKALPNHFASGTPLSEEELEETKELISSIRAKGSDEDTITERLCELSVLWVGLNPDPLPLGEINYNR
;
A
#
# COMPACT_ATOMS: atom_id res chain seq x y z
N MET A 1 -8.60 15.49 47.95
CA MET A 1 -9.24 15.24 46.64
C MET A 1 -8.76 13.90 46.13
N ALA A 2 -9.64 13.08 45.56
CA ALA A 2 -9.22 11.82 44.91
C ALA A 2 -8.30 12.14 43.73
N LYS A 3 -7.26 11.30 43.52
CA LYS A 3 -6.35 11.47 42.38
C LYS A 3 -7.13 11.28 41.07
N LYS A 4 -7.07 12.27 40.17
CA LYS A 4 -7.66 12.17 38.83
C LYS A 4 -6.95 11.05 38.03
N ARG A 5 -7.70 10.40 37.14
CA ARG A 5 -7.17 9.35 36.26
C ARG A 5 -6.45 9.97 35.06
N VAL A 6 -5.33 9.38 34.68
CA VAL A 6 -4.57 9.76 33.47
C VAL A 6 -5.09 9.06 32.21
N THR A 7 -6.07 8.16 32.34
CA THR A 7 -6.66 7.43 31.22
C THR A 7 -8.12 7.80 31.01
N LEU A 8 -8.52 7.88 29.73
CA LEU A 8 -9.92 7.99 29.33
C LEU A 8 -10.67 6.68 29.66
N PRO A 9 -12.00 6.75 29.89
CA PRO A 9 -12.80 5.55 30.11
C PRO A 9 -12.80 4.65 28.87
N LYS A 10 -12.93 3.33 29.06
CA LYS A 10 -12.88 2.36 27.95
C LYS A 10 -13.99 2.57 26.90
N ASN A 11 -15.11 3.14 27.30
CA ASN A 11 -16.26 3.43 26.44
C ASN A 11 -16.25 4.89 25.91
N PHE A 12 -15.10 5.57 25.88
CA PHE A 12 -15.04 6.96 25.43
C PHE A 12 -15.49 7.13 23.96
N ASP A 13 -15.15 6.18 23.08
CA ASP A 13 -15.65 6.14 21.69
C ASP A 13 -17.19 6.05 21.62
N GLU A 14 -17.81 5.29 22.51
CA GLU A 14 -19.27 5.17 22.58
C GLU A 14 -19.90 6.51 23.04
N LEU A 15 -19.26 7.22 23.97
CA LEU A 15 -19.71 8.55 24.40
C LEU A 15 -19.60 9.58 23.27
N ILE A 16 -18.51 9.55 22.50
CA ILE A 16 -18.36 10.39 21.30
C ILE A 16 -19.49 10.08 20.30
N THR A 17 -19.75 8.80 20.05
CA THR A 17 -20.80 8.35 19.12
C THR A 17 -22.20 8.75 19.58
N ALA A 18 -22.46 8.72 20.89
CA ALA A 18 -23.71 9.16 21.47
C ALA A 18 -23.93 10.69 21.35
N GLY A 19 -22.85 11.47 21.25
CA GLY A 19 -22.90 12.92 21.07
C GLY A 19 -23.41 13.69 22.30
N ASP A 20 -23.52 13.05 23.47
CA ASP A 20 -23.91 13.69 24.72
C ASP A 20 -22.74 14.51 25.28
N ILE A 21 -22.77 15.81 25.00
CA ILE A 21 -21.71 16.74 25.37
C ILE A 21 -21.51 16.85 26.88
N GLU A 22 -22.59 16.75 27.67
CA GLU A 22 -22.50 16.85 29.12
C GLU A 22 -21.90 15.57 29.72
N ALA A 23 -22.26 14.40 29.17
CA ALA A 23 -21.59 13.15 29.53
C ALA A 23 -20.10 13.15 29.18
N LEU A 24 -19.72 13.74 28.04
CA LEU A 24 -18.32 13.88 27.63
C LEU A 24 -17.54 14.83 28.55
N LYS A 25 -18.09 15.99 28.90
CA LYS A 25 -17.48 16.92 29.87
C LYS A 25 -17.33 16.27 31.25
N ALA A 26 -18.36 15.54 31.71
CA ALA A 26 -18.36 14.84 33.01
C ALA A 26 -17.26 13.76 33.15
N VAL A 27 -16.68 13.27 32.05
CA VAL A 27 -15.48 12.41 32.10
C VAL A 27 -14.34 13.09 32.87
N TYR A 28 -14.18 14.40 32.70
CA TYR A 28 -13.08 15.20 33.24
C TYR A 28 -13.26 15.60 34.72
N ASP A 29 -14.40 15.27 35.33
CA ASP A 29 -14.55 15.29 36.79
C ASP A 29 -13.63 14.25 37.46
N LYS A 30 -13.42 13.12 36.76
CA LYS A 30 -12.65 11.97 37.24
C LYS A 30 -11.32 11.79 36.52
N CYS A 31 -11.09 12.50 35.42
CA CYS A 31 -9.92 12.38 34.56
C CYS A 31 -9.16 13.71 34.46
N GLU A 32 -7.84 13.62 34.29
CA GLU A 32 -7.00 14.77 33.93
C GLU A 32 -7.39 15.27 32.52
N LEU A 33 -7.16 16.55 32.21
CA LEU A 33 -7.43 17.08 30.86
C LEU A 33 -6.59 16.37 29.79
N THR A 34 -5.37 15.99 30.14
CA THR A 34 -4.43 15.20 29.32
C THR A 34 -4.73 13.71 29.32
N ALA A 35 -5.87 13.27 29.88
CA ALA A 35 -6.20 11.85 29.92
C ALA A 35 -6.22 11.26 28.51
N HIS A 36 -5.60 10.09 28.37
CA HIS A 36 -5.37 9.45 27.08
C HIS A 36 -5.91 8.02 27.01
N ASN A 37 -5.98 7.45 25.81
CA ASN A 37 -6.54 6.11 25.56
C ASN A 37 -5.66 4.91 26.01
N GLY A 38 -4.58 5.16 26.76
CA GLY A 38 -3.69 4.10 27.27
C GLY A 38 -2.61 3.63 26.29
N ARG A 39 -2.29 2.32 26.35
CA ARG A 39 -0.94 1.72 26.23
C ARG A 39 -0.21 1.85 24.87
N TYR A 40 -0.87 2.30 23.81
CA TYR A 40 -0.27 2.23 22.46
C TYR A 40 -0.14 3.59 21.76
N SER A 41 -1.19 4.42 21.77
CA SER A 41 -1.17 5.70 21.04
C SER A 41 -1.08 6.93 21.91
N LEU A 42 -1.44 6.88 23.21
CA LEU A 42 -1.51 8.07 24.08
C LEU A 42 -2.39 9.21 23.49
N ASN A 43 -3.44 8.86 22.75
CA ASN A 43 -4.38 9.84 22.19
C ASN A 43 -5.21 10.48 23.30
N THR A 44 -5.14 11.80 23.45
CA THR A 44 -6.13 12.59 24.21
C THR A 44 -7.46 12.65 23.44
N ALA A 45 -8.52 13.18 24.06
CA ALA A 45 -9.82 13.33 23.40
C ALA A 45 -9.76 14.14 22.08
N LEU A 46 -8.85 15.11 21.98
CA LEU A 46 -8.70 15.94 20.77
C LEU A 46 -8.29 15.12 19.54
N HIS A 47 -7.66 13.95 19.72
CA HIS A 47 -7.22 13.08 18.63
C HIS A 47 -8.33 12.19 18.06
N TYR A 48 -9.47 12.09 18.75
CA TYR A 48 -10.54 11.17 18.34
C TYR A 48 -11.29 11.71 17.12
N GLY A 49 -11.44 10.85 16.10
CA GLY A 49 -12.29 11.17 14.97
C GLY A 49 -13.75 11.29 15.40
N GLY A 50 -14.42 12.37 15.01
CA GLY A 50 -15.81 12.62 15.40
C GLY A 50 -15.98 13.24 16.79
N VAL A 51 -14.89 13.65 17.45
CA VAL A 51 -14.98 14.48 18.66
C VAL A 51 -15.84 15.72 18.37
N PRO A 52 -16.86 16.04 19.19
CA PRO A 52 -17.68 17.22 18.97
C PRO A 52 -16.84 18.50 19.09
N ASP A 53 -17.06 19.44 18.17
CA ASP A 53 -16.38 20.74 18.17
C ASP A 53 -16.56 21.48 19.51
N GLU A 54 -17.73 21.36 20.13
CA GLU A 54 -18.00 21.94 21.46
C GLU A 54 -17.07 21.34 22.54
N LEU A 55 -16.77 20.04 22.49
CA LEU A 55 -15.84 19.42 23.42
C LEU A 55 -14.41 19.88 23.16
N VAL A 56 -14.02 20.01 21.89
CA VAL A 56 -12.69 20.52 21.50
C VAL A 56 -12.47 21.92 22.06
N ILE A 57 -13.41 22.84 21.81
CA ILE A 57 -13.36 24.22 22.32
C ILE A 57 -13.28 24.22 23.84
N TRP A 58 -14.20 23.51 24.50
CA TRP A 58 -14.24 23.46 25.96
C TRP A 58 -12.93 22.94 26.57
N LEU A 59 -12.35 21.87 26.02
CA LEU A 59 -11.10 21.30 26.53
C LEU A 59 -9.93 22.28 26.40
N VAL A 60 -9.82 22.98 25.28
CA VAL A 60 -8.77 24.00 25.06
C VAL A 60 -8.97 25.19 26.00
N GLU A 61 -10.21 25.64 26.21
CA GLU A 61 -10.54 26.68 27.20
C GLU A 61 -10.21 26.27 28.65
N GLN A 62 -10.36 24.98 28.98
CA GLN A 62 -9.93 24.44 30.27
C GLN A 62 -8.39 24.33 30.39
N GLY A 63 -7.64 24.60 29.33
CA GLY A 63 -6.18 24.61 29.32
C GLY A 63 -5.52 23.33 28.79
N LEU A 64 -6.26 22.46 28.10
CA LEU A 64 -5.62 21.38 27.34
C LEU A 64 -4.87 21.98 26.14
N ASP A 65 -3.56 21.75 26.07
CA ASP A 65 -2.77 22.18 24.92
C ASP A 65 -3.25 21.50 23.64
N VAL A 66 -3.70 22.30 22.67
CA VAL A 66 -4.19 21.85 21.36
C VAL A 66 -3.12 21.12 20.55
N ASN A 67 -1.84 21.31 20.89
CA ASN A 67 -0.69 20.66 20.27
C ASN A 67 -0.15 19.46 21.07
N THR A 68 -0.89 18.99 22.10
CA THR A 68 -0.47 17.82 22.90
C THR A 68 -0.20 16.62 21.99
N PRO A 69 1.04 16.12 21.88
CA PRO A 69 1.35 15.02 20.98
C PRO A 69 0.90 13.67 21.54
N ASP A 70 0.55 12.77 20.62
CA ASP A 70 0.39 11.35 20.89
C ASP A 70 1.76 10.65 21.06
N TYR A 71 1.77 9.32 21.24
CA TYR A 71 2.99 8.53 21.41
C TYR A 71 3.98 8.65 20.25
N TYR A 72 3.49 8.89 19.03
CA TYR A 72 4.27 9.05 17.81
C TYR A 72 4.54 10.52 17.49
N GLY A 73 4.36 11.44 18.45
CA GLY A 73 4.58 12.87 18.23
C GLY A 73 3.47 13.55 17.42
N ARG A 74 2.37 12.86 17.10
CA ARG A 74 1.32 13.40 16.24
C ARG A 74 0.40 14.28 17.06
N THR A 75 0.18 15.51 16.61
CA THR A 75 -0.79 16.42 17.22
C THR A 75 -2.23 16.03 16.87
N PRO A 76 -3.25 16.56 17.57
CA PRO A 76 -4.63 16.46 17.14
C PRO A 76 -4.83 16.93 15.69
N LEU A 77 -4.22 18.06 15.31
CA LEU A 77 -4.31 18.60 13.95
C LEU A 77 -3.75 17.60 12.93
N TYR A 78 -2.58 17.01 13.18
CA TYR A 78 -2.01 15.94 12.36
C TYR A 78 -3.01 14.78 12.20
N LYS A 79 -3.60 14.32 13.31
CA LYS A 79 -4.51 13.17 13.28
C LYS A 79 -5.78 13.45 12.46
N HIS A 80 -6.38 14.62 12.63
CA HIS A 80 -7.55 15.03 11.86
C HIS A 80 -7.22 15.28 10.39
N ALA A 81 -5.99 15.71 10.08
CA ALA A 81 -5.51 15.85 8.72
C ALA A 81 -5.44 14.49 7.99
N ALA A 82 -4.90 13.45 8.65
CA ALA A 82 -4.87 12.09 8.10
C ALA A 82 -6.29 11.51 7.90
N LEU A 83 -7.20 11.78 8.85
CA LEU A 83 -8.59 11.32 8.80
C LEU A 83 -9.45 12.09 7.80
N GLY A 84 -9.01 13.25 7.31
CA GLY A 84 -9.80 14.09 6.41
C GLY A 84 -10.95 14.83 7.09
N ARG A 85 -10.83 15.16 8.38
CA ARG A 85 -11.91 15.75 9.18
C ARG A 85 -11.84 17.28 9.18
N ASP A 86 -12.99 17.94 9.04
CA ASP A 86 -13.08 19.41 9.10
C ASP A 86 -12.64 20.01 10.45
N THR A 87 -12.61 19.21 11.53
CA THR A 87 -12.04 19.57 12.83
C THR A 87 -10.58 20.07 12.73
N VAL A 88 -9.85 19.74 11.66
CA VAL A 88 -8.52 20.34 11.37
C VAL A 88 -8.58 21.87 11.32
N LYS A 89 -9.68 22.45 10.82
CA LYS A 89 -9.88 23.90 10.71
C LYS A 89 -10.08 24.51 12.09
N LEU A 90 -10.93 23.90 12.92
CA LEU A 90 -11.15 24.32 14.29
C LEU A 90 -9.85 24.27 15.10
N LEU A 91 -9.11 23.17 15.01
CA LEU A 91 -7.85 23.01 15.73
C LEU A 91 -6.83 24.07 15.31
N TYR A 92 -6.76 24.41 14.02
CA TYR A 92 -5.93 25.51 13.53
C TYR A 92 -6.33 26.86 14.13
N GLU A 93 -7.63 27.21 14.12
CA GLU A 93 -8.12 28.47 14.70
C GLU A 93 -7.89 28.56 16.22
N LEU A 94 -7.83 27.41 16.90
CA LEU A 94 -7.48 27.30 18.33
C LEU A 94 -5.96 27.30 18.60
N GLY A 95 -5.12 27.52 17.60
CA GLY A 95 -3.65 27.60 17.74
C GLY A 95 -2.89 26.31 17.45
N GLY A 96 -3.53 25.35 16.77
CA GLY A 96 -2.89 24.13 16.30
C GLY A 96 -1.81 24.43 15.24
N ASP A 97 -0.63 23.87 15.44
CA ASP A 97 0.53 24.09 14.59
C ASP A 97 0.48 23.19 13.33
N ILE A 98 0.31 23.81 12.17
CA ILE A 98 0.26 23.14 10.85
C ILE A 98 1.62 22.64 10.36
N GLN A 99 2.72 23.07 10.99
CA GLN A 99 4.09 22.70 10.65
C GLN A 99 4.66 21.65 11.60
N LYS A 100 3.99 21.37 12.74
CA LYS A 100 4.51 20.45 13.76
C LYS A 100 4.64 19.03 13.20
N PRO A 101 5.87 18.49 13.06
CA PRO A 101 6.05 17.14 12.56
C PRO A 101 5.79 16.10 13.66
N ASP A 102 5.46 14.88 13.24
CA ASP A 102 5.49 13.70 14.09
C ASP A 102 6.94 13.22 14.33
N THR A 103 7.13 12.08 15.02
CA THR A 103 8.46 11.56 15.34
C THR A 103 9.28 11.11 14.13
N TYR A 104 8.69 11.08 12.92
CA TYR A 104 9.36 10.67 11.68
C TYR A 104 9.57 11.87 10.72
N GLY A 105 9.42 13.10 11.22
CA GLY A 105 9.53 14.31 10.42
C GLY A 105 8.29 14.60 9.56
N SER A 106 7.24 13.77 9.63
CA SER A 106 6.04 13.93 8.81
C SER A 106 5.17 15.08 9.33
N THR A 107 4.90 16.08 8.49
CA THR A 107 4.01 17.20 8.83
C THR A 107 2.52 16.88 8.56
N PRO A 108 1.56 17.68 9.07
CA PRO A 108 0.15 17.56 8.71
C PRO A 108 -0.11 17.54 7.20
N LEU A 109 0.70 18.24 6.40
CA LEU A 109 0.58 18.21 4.93
C LEU A 109 1.04 16.87 4.34
N HIS A 110 2.12 16.26 4.84
CA HIS A 110 2.53 14.92 4.43
C HIS A 110 1.41 13.91 4.66
N THR A 111 0.85 13.88 5.87
CA THR A 111 -0.18 12.90 6.21
C THR A 111 -1.49 13.14 5.46
N ALA A 112 -1.92 14.40 5.26
CA ALA A 112 -3.09 14.70 4.43
C ALA A 112 -2.90 14.24 2.97
N ALA A 113 -1.69 14.40 2.42
CA ALA A 113 -1.34 13.97 1.07
C ALA A 113 -1.27 12.44 0.97
N GLY A 114 -0.54 11.79 1.87
CA GLY A 114 -0.35 10.33 1.92
C GLY A 114 -1.61 9.52 2.25
N PHE A 115 -2.59 10.13 2.92
CA PHE A 115 -3.93 9.56 3.16
C PHE A 115 -5.01 10.11 2.20
N PHE A 116 -4.59 10.79 1.13
CA PHE A 116 -5.44 11.16 0.01
C PHE A 116 -6.64 12.04 0.41
N ARG A 117 -6.36 13.16 1.10
CA ARG A 117 -7.37 14.11 1.61
C ARG A 117 -7.33 15.45 0.86
N PRO A 118 -7.80 15.57 -0.40
CA PRO A 118 -7.69 16.79 -1.20
C PRO A 118 -8.19 18.06 -0.50
N LYS A 119 -9.35 17.99 0.16
CA LYS A 119 -9.93 19.13 0.91
C LYS A 119 -9.02 19.64 2.03
N ILE A 120 -8.34 18.73 2.73
CA ILE A 120 -7.43 19.13 3.80
C ILE A 120 -6.10 19.61 3.22
N VAL A 121 -5.61 18.98 2.15
CA VAL A 121 -4.42 19.46 1.43
C VAL A 121 -4.63 20.90 0.95
N SER A 122 -5.76 21.21 0.31
CA SER A 122 -6.11 22.59 -0.11
C SER A 122 -6.07 23.56 1.08
N PHE A 123 -6.74 23.22 2.18
CA PHE A 123 -6.76 24.04 3.38
C PHE A 123 -5.35 24.29 3.95
N LEU A 124 -4.51 23.25 4.05
CA LEU A 124 -3.16 23.38 4.59
C LEU A 124 -2.27 24.24 3.68
N ILE A 125 -2.39 24.10 2.35
CA ILE A 125 -1.71 24.96 1.38
C ILE A 125 -2.14 26.43 1.57
N GLU A 126 -3.45 26.69 1.67
CA GLU A 126 -3.99 28.04 1.90
C GLU A 126 -3.49 28.68 3.19
N LYS A 127 -3.24 27.88 4.24
CA LYS A 127 -2.70 28.35 5.52
C LYS A 127 -1.17 28.42 5.55
N GLY A 128 -0.48 28.15 4.44
CA GLY A 128 0.97 28.30 4.33
C GLY A 128 1.78 27.13 4.90
N ALA A 129 1.24 25.91 4.85
CA ALA A 129 2.01 24.71 5.19
C ALA A 129 3.24 24.56 4.27
N GLY A 130 4.34 24.03 4.82
CA GLY A 130 5.59 23.88 4.07
C GLY A 130 5.48 22.86 2.93
N ILE A 131 5.36 23.36 1.69
CA ILE A 131 5.11 22.54 0.49
C ILE A 131 6.25 21.55 0.20
N ASN A 132 7.49 21.96 0.45
CA ASN A 132 8.70 21.17 0.20
C ASN A 132 9.39 20.71 1.50
N ALA A 133 8.68 20.70 2.63
CA ALA A 133 9.20 20.10 3.86
C ALA A 133 9.55 18.63 3.61
N LYS A 134 10.67 18.14 4.16
CA LYS A 134 11.11 16.76 4.02
C LYS A 134 10.95 16.01 5.33
N ASP A 135 10.37 14.81 5.27
CA ASP A 135 10.37 13.87 6.39
C ASP A 135 11.75 13.21 6.58
N ASP A 136 11.87 12.33 7.58
CA ASP A 136 13.15 11.65 7.88
C ASP A 136 13.61 10.69 6.77
N MET A 137 12.72 10.31 5.85
CA MET A 137 13.05 9.53 4.64
C MET A 137 13.36 10.43 3.45
N GLY A 138 13.41 11.76 3.64
CA GLY A 138 13.67 12.74 2.58
C GLY A 138 12.48 13.00 1.65
N ARG A 139 11.29 12.46 1.95
CA ARG A 139 10.09 12.60 1.13
C ARG A 139 9.42 13.93 1.42
N THR A 140 8.98 14.63 0.37
CA THR A 140 8.06 15.77 0.47
C THR A 140 6.61 15.30 0.53
N PRO A 141 5.62 16.15 0.85
CA PRO A 141 4.21 15.76 0.77
C PRO A 141 3.79 15.22 -0.60
N LEU A 142 4.38 15.75 -1.69
CA LEU A 142 4.15 15.24 -3.04
C LEU A 142 4.72 13.83 -3.22
N ALA A 143 5.97 13.61 -2.77
CA ALA A 143 6.59 12.29 -2.80
C ALA A 143 5.82 11.28 -1.94
N GLU A 144 5.31 11.70 -0.77
CA GLU A 144 4.51 10.86 0.11
C GLU A 144 3.22 10.38 -0.57
N ALA A 145 2.47 11.28 -1.21
CA ALA A 145 1.25 10.93 -1.94
C ALA A 145 1.49 9.93 -3.08
N LEU A 146 2.62 10.08 -3.80
CA LEU A 146 2.99 9.17 -4.88
C LEU A 146 3.46 7.81 -4.34
N ALA A 147 4.25 7.81 -3.26
CA ALA A 147 4.81 6.60 -2.67
C ALA A 147 3.73 5.69 -2.06
N THR A 148 2.65 6.25 -1.53
CA THR A 148 1.54 5.47 -0.95
C THR A 148 0.42 5.17 -1.94
N CYS A 149 0.47 5.73 -3.15
CA CYS A 149 -0.59 5.63 -4.15
C CYS A 149 -0.86 4.17 -4.55
N ARG A 150 -2.15 3.79 -4.56
CA ARG A 150 -2.65 2.56 -5.17
C ARG A 150 -3.70 2.91 -6.22
N ASN A 151 -4.12 1.94 -7.04
CA ASN A 151 -5.06 2.18 -8.13
C ASN A 151 -6.37 2.86 -7.69
N ILE A 152 -6.87 2.56 -6.49
CA ILE A 152 -8.07 3.19 -5.91
C ILE A 152 -7.87 4.67 -5.53
N ASN A 153 -6.62 5.12 -5.39
CA ASN A 153 -6.25 6.46 -4.91
C ASN A 153 -5.80 7.40 -6.04
N ILE A 154 -5.57 6.89 -7.26
CA ILE A 154 -5.04 7.65 -8.40
C ILE A 154 -5.82 8.95 -8.61
N THR A 155 -7.15 8.91 -8.54
CA THR A 155 -8.00 10.10 -8.70
C THR A 155 -7.64 11.20 -7.70
N GLN A 156 -7.54 10.86 -6.41
CA GLN A 156 -7.21 11.84 -5.37
C GLN A 156 -5.73 12.26 -5.45
N VAL A 157 -4.83 11.34 -5.78
CA VAL A 157 -3.39 11.65 -5.93
C VAL A 157 -3.16 12.61 -7.08
N ALA A 158 -3.83 12.46 -8.23
CA ALA A 158 -3.72 13.39 -9.34
C ALA A 158 -4.22 14.80 -8.97
N GLU A 159 -5.29 14.90 -8.19
CA GLU A 159 -5.80 16.17 -7.67
C GLU A 159 -4.81 16.81 -6.68
N ILE A 160 -4.29 16.03 -5.73
CA ILE A 160 -3.30 16.48 -4.74
C ILE A 160 -1.99 16.91 -5.40
N ALA A 161 -1.50 16.14 -6.37
CA ALA A 161 -0.29 16.45 -7.12
C ALA A 161 -0.44 17.78 -7.87
N GLU A 162 -1.57 17.99 -8.55
CA GLU A 162 -1.85 19.26 -9.21
C GLU A 162 -1.85 20.43 -8.22
N MET A 163 -2.51 20.29 -7.07
CA MET A 163 -2.55 21.35 -6.04
C MET A 163 -1.15 21.68 -5.51
N LEU A 164 -0.36 20.66 -5.17
CA LEU A 164 0.98 20.82 -4.63
C LEU A 164 1.94 21.45 -5.66
N ILE A 165 1.91 20.97 -6.92
CA ILE A 165 2.73 21.53 -8.00
C ILE A 165 2.37 23.00 -8.25
N LYS A 166 1.06 23.33 -8.30
CA LYS A 166 0.61 24.74 -8.41
C LYS A 166 1.05 25.60 -7.23
N ALA A 167 1.18 25.01 -6.05
CA ALA A 167 1.68 25.68 -4.85
C ALA A 167 3.22 25.76 -4.78
N GLY A 168 3.94 25.28 -5.80
CA GLY A 168 5.41 25.35 -5.87
C GLY A 168 6.13 24.11 -5.35
N ALA A 169 5.48 22.95 -5.33
CA ALA A 169 6.16 21.69 -5.06
C ALA A 169 7.19 21.38 -6.15
N GLU A 170 8.39 21.00 -5.73
CA GLU A 170 9.44 20.56 -6.64
C GLU A 170 9.14 19.14 -7.16
N VAL A 171 9.22 18.96 -8.48
CA VAL A 171 9.10 17.64 -9.14
C VAL A 171 10.50 17.09 -9.38
N THR A 172 10.74 15.84 -8.96
CA THR A 172 12.03 15.17 -9.13
C THR A 172 11.93 13.99 -10.11
N PRO A 173 13.06 13.54 -10.69
CA PRO A 173 13.09 12.33 -11.51
C PRO A 173 12.53 11.09 -10.81
N ASP A 174 12.85 10.89 -9.52
CA ASP A 174 12.34 9.76 -8.73
C ASP A 174 10.79 9.78 -8.61
N MET A 175 10.19 10.97 -8.57
CA MET A 175 8.73 11.10 -8.58
C MET A 175 8.14 10.71 -9.94
N ALA A 176 8.80 11.10 -11.05
CA ALA A 176 8.41 10.70 -12.39
C ALA A 176 8.52 9.17 -12.58
N GLU A 177 9.59 8.55 -12.07
CA GLU A 177 9.73 7.09 -12.04
C GLU A 177 8.59 6.44 -11.25
N ARG A 178 8.25 6.98 -10.06
CA ARG A 178 7.12 6.49 -9.27
C ARG A 178 5.80 6.59 -10.02
N VAL A 179 5.55 7.64 -10.79
CA VAL A 179 4.36 7.78 -11.64
C VAL A 179 4.33 6.71 -12.72
N GLY A 180 5.48 6.39 -13.33
CA GLY A 180 5.62 5.25 -14.25
C GLY A 180 5.23 3.92 -13.60
N ILE A 181 5.68 3.69 -12.36
CA ILE A 181 5.32 2.48 -11.57
C ILE A 181 3.82 2.44 -11.28
N ILE A 182 3.21 3.54 -10.82
CA ILE A 182 1.74 3.62 -10.61
C ILE A 182 0.99 3.23 -11.88
N GLY A 183 1.49 3.69 -13.03
CA GLY A 183 0.99 3.34 -14.34
C GLY A 183 1.02 1.84 -14.66
N LYS A 184 2.19 1.23 -14.47
CA LYS A 184 2.39 -0.21 -14.67
C LYS A 184 1.50 -1.02 -13.73
N ASP A 185 1.39 -0.63 -12.47
CA ASP A 185 0.53 -1.27 -11.48
C ASP A 185 -0.96 -1.14 -11.84
N PHE A 186 -1.38 0.00 -12.39
CA PHE A 186 -2.73 0.19 -12.90
C PHE A 186 -3.04 -0.75 -14.06
N GLU A 187 -2.16 -0.80 -15.06
CA GLU A 187 -2.34 -1.67 -16.22
C GLU A 187 -2.26 -3.16 -15.86
N PHE A 188 -1.41 -3.54 -14.90
CA PHE A 188 -1.31 -4.90 -14.41
C PHE A 188 -2.63 -5.39 -13.80
N HIS A 189 -3.31 -4.54 -13.02
CA HIS A 189 -4.58 -4.86 -12.35
C HIS A 189 -5.85 -4.47 -13.12
N ARG A 190 -5.69 -3.94 -14.33
CA ARG A 190 -6.76 -3.30 -15.10
C ARG A 190 -7.98 -4.17 -15.35
N GLU A 191 -7.79 -5.45 -15.67
CA GLU A 191 -8.89 -6.39 -15.97
C GLU A 191 -9.87 -6.52 -14.80
N ASN A 192 -9.34 -6.53 -13.58
CA ASN A 192 -10.12 -6.68 -12.35
C ASN A 192 -10.51 -5.33 -11.73
N PHE A 193 -10.18 -4.22 -12.39
CA PHE A 193 -10.54 -2.89 -11.92
C PHE A 193 -12.05 -2.67 -12.05
N ASN A 194 -12.64 -1.99 -11.06
CA ASN A 194 -14.06 -1.69 -11.09
C ASN A 194 -14.39 -0.78 -12.29
N LYS A 195 -15.22 -1.28 -13.21
CA LYS A 195 -15.57 -0.61 -14.47
C LYS A 195 -16.28 0.72 -14.26
N ASP A 196 -16.98 0.91 -13.15
CA ASP A 196 -17.67 2.16 -12.83
C ASP A 196 -16.70 3.32 -12.62
N TYR A 197 -15.48 3.02 -12.15
CA TYR A 197 -14.44 4.02 -11.87
C TYR A 197 -13.34 4.05 -12.94
N LEU A 198 -13.31 3.10 -13.87
CA LEU A 198 -12.19 2.91 -14.80
C LEU A 198 -11.91 4.16 -15.65
N ALA A 199 -12.95 4.72 -16.28
CA ALA A 199 -12.80 5.86 -17.18
C ALA A 199 -12.31 7.12 -16.45
N GLU A 200 -12.80 7.36 -15.22
CA GLU A 200 -12.32 8.47 -14.40
C GLU A 200 -10.87 8.26 -13.98
N THR A 201 -10.53 7.07 -13.49
CA THR A 201 -9.17 6.73 -13.06
C THR A 201 -8.18 6.87 -14.23
N GLU A 202 -8.54 6.42 -15.44
CA GLU A 202 -7.71 6.60 -16.64
C GLU A 202 -7.46 8.09 -16.92
N ALA A 203 -8.50 8.90 -16.96
CA ALA A 203 -8.35 10.33 -17.21
C ALA A 203 -7.48 11.03 -16.16
N ARG A 204 -7.53 10.56 -14.90
CA ARG A 204 -6.70 11.08 -13.80
C ARG A 204 -5.26 10.58 -13.86
N LEU A 205 -5.04 9.35 -14.30
CA LEU A 205 -3.71 8.82 -14.54
C LEU A 205 -3.03 9.53 -15.72
N GLU A 206 -3.75 9.79 -16.81
CA GLU A 206 -3.27 10.61 -17.94
C GLU A 206 -2.86 12.02 -17.49
N LYS A 207 -3.64 12.61 -16.59
CA LYS A 207 -3.27 13.90 -15.98
C LYS A 207 -2.00 13.78 -15.14
N LEU A 208 -1.83 12.69 -14.40
CA LEU A 208 -0.63 12.44 -13.60
C LEU A 208 0.59 12.27 -14.51
N TYR A 209 0.49 11.51 -15.60
CA TYR A 209 1.55 11.42 -16.61
C TYR A 209 1.95 12.79 -17.15
N ALA A 210 0.97 13.63 -17.52
CA ALA A 210 1.23 14.97 -18.03
C ALA A 210 1.88 15.90 -16.98
N LEU A 211 1.53 15.77 -15.70
CA LEU A 211 2.13 16.58 -14.61
C LEU A 211 3.61 16.26 -14.38
N PHE A 212 4.03 15.03 -14.68
CA PHE A 212 5.38 14.53 -14.39
C PHE A 212 6.22 14.28 -15.65
N ASP A 213 5.69 14.59 -16.84
CA ASP A 213 6.33 14.34 -18.15
C ASP A 213 6.74 12.87 -18.33
N VAL A 214 5.79 11.96 -18.06
CA VAL A 214 5.99 10.51 -18.12
C VAL A 214 5.17 9.92 -19.26
N GLU A 215 5.77 9.05 -20.07
CA GLU A 215 5.03 8.32 -21.10
C GLU A 215 4.03 7.33 -20.47
N PRO A 216 2.77 7.27 -20.96
CA PRO A 216 1.78 6.35 -20.44
C PRO A 216 2.21 4.89 -20.54
N ALA A 217 1.93 4.11 -19.49
CA ALA A 217 2.18 2.67 -19.50
C ALA A 217 1.35 1.99 -20.60
N PRO A 218 1.94 1.05 -21.36
CA PRO A 218 1.23 0.38 -22.42
C PRO A 218 0.09 -0.47 -21.85
N LYS A 219 -1.06 -0.45 -22.53
CA LYS A 219 -2.20 -1.27 -22.12
C LYS A 219 -1.84 -2.75 -22.18
N ARG A 220 -2.01 -3.43 -21.05
CA ARG A 220 -1.64 -4.84 -20.94
C ARG A 220 -2.54 -5.70 -21.83
N LYS A 221 -1.91 -6.47 -22.72
CA LYS A 221 -2.60 -7.51 -23.50
C LYS A 221 -2.53 -8.80 -22.71
N ILE A 222 -3.67 -9.24 -22.17
CA ILE A 222 -3.74 -10.50 -21.47
C ILE A 222 -3.72 -11.62 -22.49
N TYR A 223 -2.84 -12.58 -22.27
CA TYR A 223 -2.74 -13.77 -23.09
C TYR A 223 -4.09 -14.48 -23.22
N ASP A 224 -4.40 -14.94 -24.43
CA ASP A 224 -5.71 -15.48 -24.81
C ASP A 224 -5.96 -16.89 -24.27
N GLY A 225 -4.90 -17.59 -23.85
CA GLY A 225 -4.95 -18.97 -23.37
C GLY A 225 -4.86 -20.02 -24.47
N VAL A 226 -4.74 -19.62 -25.75
CA VAL A 226 -4.84 -20.52 -26.91
C VAL A 226 -3.76 -20.31 -27.97
N SER A 227 -3.18 -19.11 -28.10
CA SER A 227 -2.10 -18.83 -29.05
C SER A 227 -0.80 -19.50 -28.61
N PRO A 228 0.13 -19.88 -29.49
CA PRO A 228 1.42 -20.41 -29.05
C PRO A 228 2.21 -19.41 -28.18
N ILE A 229 2.84 -19.92 -27.11
CA ILE A 229 3.73 -19.17 -26.22
C ILE A 229 5.14 -19.29 -26.78
N LEU A 230 5.66 -18.18 -27.31
CA LEU A 230 7.00 -18.12 -27.89
C LEU A 230 7.94 -17.49 -26.88
N VAL A 231 9.01 -18.20 -26.53
CA VAL A 231 10.09 -17.70 -25.68
C VAL A 231 11.23 -17.23 -26.59
N GLU A 232 11.58 -15.95 -26.54
CA GLU A 232 12.69 -15.42 -27.34
C GLU A 232 14.04 -15.95 -26.84
N ASP A 233 15.03 -16.10 -27.72
CA ASP A 233 16.38 -16.48 -27.32
C ASP A 233 17.03 -15.40 -26.43
N GLY A 234 17.60 -15.80 -25.29
CA GLY A 234 18.27 -14.88 -24.39
C GLY A 234 18.54 -15.44 -22.99
N PRO A 235 19.02 -14.61 -22.06
CA PRO A 235 19.13 -14.98 -20.66
C PRO A 235 17.77 -15.31 -20.05
N TRP A 236 17.70 -16.34 -19.20
CA TRP A 236 16.45 -16.81 -18.63
C TRP A 236 15.72 -15.73 -17.83
N GLN A 237 16.42 -14.78 -17.21
CA GLN A 237 15.80 -13.68 -16.47
C GLN A 237 14.93 -12.81 -17.38
N LYS A 238 15.44 -12.45 -18.57
CA LYS A 238 14.68 -11.64 -19.54
C LYS A 238 13.48 -12.42 -20.07
N GLN A 239 13.68 -13.71 -20.37
CA GLN A 239 12.61 -14.60 -20.80
C GLN A 239 11.52 -14.74 -19.72
N TYR A 240 11.93 -14.84 -18.46
CA TYR A 240 11.02 -14.93 -17.32
C TYR A 240 10.17 -13.67 -17.16
N ASP A 241 10.79 -12.48 -17.25
CA ASP A 241 10.09 -11.20 -17.17
C ASP A 241 9.05 -11.06 -18.29
N GLU A 242 9.41 -11.43 -19.52
CA GLU A 242 8.48 -11.43 -20.67
C GLU A 242 7.31 -12.39 -20.47
N LEU A 243 7.59 -13.60 -19.99
CA LEU A 243 6.57 -14.59 -19.67
C LEU A 243 5.66 -14.13 -18.53
N TRP A 244 6.23 -13.45 -17.53
CA TRP A 244 5.48 -12.88 -16.43
C TRP A 244 4.50 -11.81 -16.92
N GLU A 245 4.99 -10.86 -17.71
CA GLU A 245 4.17 -9.80 -18.31
C GLU A 245 3.07 -10.36 -19.23
N MET A 246 3.36 -11.42 -19.97
CA MET A 246 2.43 -12.04 -20.92
C MET A 246 1.36 -12.90 -20.24
N LEU A 247 1.76 -13.81 -19.32
CA LEU A 247 0.92 -14.94 -18.91
C LEU A 247 0.20 -14.74 -17.56
N ILE A 248 0.70 -13.86 -16.70
CA ILE A 248 0.31 -13.86 -15.28
C ILE A 248 -0.88 -12.94 -15.02
N PRO A 249 -2.07 -13.43 -14.66
CA PRO A 249 -3.18 -12.53 -14.34
C PRO A 249 -2.89 -11.73 -13.07
N SER A 250 -3.59 -10.62 -12.91
CA SER A 250 -3.38 -9.74 -11.75
C SER A 250 -3.81 -10.36 -10.42
N SER A 251 -4.61 -11.41 -10.47
CA SER A 251 -5.11 -12.17 -9.31
C SER A 251 -5.58 -13.55 -9.76
N GLY A 252 -5.50 -14.53 -8.87
CA GLY A 252 -5.93 -15.90 -9.15
C GLY A 252 -4.90 -16.69 -9.96
N PRO A 253 -5.29 -17.90 -10.40
CA PRO A 253 -4.43 -18.77 -11.20
C PRO A 253 -4.32 -18.32 -12.65
N ALA A 254 -3.22 -18.68 -13.30
CA ALA A 254 -3.05 -18.42 -14.71
C ALA A 254 -4.02 -19.25 -15.58
N LYS A 255 -4.21 -18.84 -16.84
CA LYS A 255 -5.10 -19.54 -17.78
C LYS A 255 -4.55 -20.91 -18.21
N THR A 256 -3.23 -21.09 -18.17
CA THR A 256 -2.53 -22.27 -18.67
C THR A 256 -1.53 -22.79 -17.65
N VAL A 257 -1.10 -24.04 -17.81
CA VAL A 257 -0.03 -24.62 -16.97
C VAL A 257 1.26 -23.80 -17.10
N GLN A 258 1.60 -23.33 -18.30
CA GLN A 258 2.75 -22.45 -18.56
C GLN A 258 2.70 -21.17 -17.72
N GLY A 259 1.55 -20.48 -17.73
CA GLY A 259 1.41 -19.30 -16.89
C GLY A 259 1.48 -19.66 -15.41
N GLU A 260 0.97 -20.82 -15.01
CA GLU A 260 0.94 -21.22 -13.61
C GLU A 260 2.32 -21.58 -13.07
N VAL A 261 3.19 -22.24 -13.85
CA VAL A 261 4.56 -22.51 -13.39
C VAL A 261 5.36 -21.24 -13.19
N ILE A 262 5.21 -20.25 -14.09
CA ILE A 262 5.81 -18.91 -13.93
C ILE A 262 5.21 -18.22 -12.69
N ARG A 263 3.89 -18.30 -12.51
CA ARG A 263 3.22 -17.68 -11.35
C ARG A 263 3.69 -18.25 -10.02
N ILE A 264 3.80 -19.57 -9.93
CA ILE A 264 4.18 -20.25 -8.69
C ILE A 264 5.59 -19.85 -8.27
N THR A 265 6.55 -19.90 -9.20
CA THR A 265 7.96 -19.60 -8.92
C THR A 265 8.17 -18.15 -8.51
N GLY A 266 7.53 -17.21 -9.21
CA GLY A 266 7.69 -15.78 -8.93
C GLY A 266 7.01 -15.36 -7.64
N ARG A 267 5.89 -15.99 -7.27
CA ARG A 267 5.27 -15.75 -5.97
C ARG A 267 6.09 -16.28 -4.81
N VAL A 268 6.84 -17.35 -5.03
CA VAL A 268 7.76 -17.87 -4.02
C VAL A 268 8.93 -16.95 -3.81
N GLN A 269 9.48 -16.44 -4.91
CA GLN A 269 10.52 -15.43 -4.88
C GLN A 269 10.05 -14.14 -4.19
N ASP A 270 8.89 -13.59 -4.56
CA ASP A 270 8.35 -12.34 -3.97
C ASP A 270 8.09 -12.45 -2.45
N GLU A 271 7.51 -13.57 -1.99
CA GLU A 271 7.20 -13.78 -0.57
C GLU A 271 8.47 -13.91 0.30
N LEU A 272 9.54 -14.50 -0.24
CA LEU A 272 10.82 -14.59 0.47
C LEU A 272 11.50 -13.21 0.56
N TYR A 273 11.55 -12.47 -0.56
CA TYR A 273 12.14 -11.13 -0.59
C TYR A 273 11.39 -10.11 0.27
N ARG A 274 10.05 -10.07 0.19
CA ARG A 274 9.25 -9.01 0.84
C ARG A 274 8.95 -9.26 2.30
N ASN A 275 8.67 -10.52 2.68
CA ASN A 275 8.18 -10.84 4.02
C ASN A 275 9.27 -11.41 4.94
N GLY A 276 10.50 -11.60 4.45
CA GLY A 276 11.59 -12.23 5.20
C GLY A 276 11.24 -13.66 5.65
N GLY A 277 10.29 -14.29 4.95
CA GLY A 277 9.75 -15.61 5.25
C GLY A 277 8.33 -15.83 4.71
N VAL A 278 8.10 -17.02 4.15
CA VAL A 278 6.82 -17.42 3.55
C VAL A 278 5.76 -17.75 4.62
N ASN A 279 4.53 -17.27 4.43
CA ASN A 279 3.37 -17.76 5.17
C ASN A 279 2.95 -19.14 4.64
N TRP A 280 3.52 -20.19 5.25
CA TRP A 280 3.34 -21.61 4.89
C TRP A 280 1.95 -22.16 5.22
N ASP A 281 0.87 -21.50 4.83
CA ASP A 281 -0.48 -22.05 4.98
C ASP A 281 -0.71 -23.26 4.08
N LYS A 282 -1.88 -23.90 4.23
CA LYS A 282 -2.24 -25.09 3.44
C LYS A 282 -2.24 -24.80 1.94
N HIS A 283 -2.71 -23.63 1.52
CA HIS A 283 -2.83 -23.28 0.09
C HIS A 283 -1.47 -23.07 -0.54
N TYR A 284 -0.55 -22.40 0.15
CA TYR A 284 0.81 -22.17 -0.32
C TYR A 284 1.58 -23.49 -0.46
N ARG A 285 1.42 -24.39 0.51
CA ARG A 285 2.01 -25.74 0.43
C ARG A 285 1.45 -26.54 -0.74
N ASN A 286 0.15 -26.43 -1.01
CA ASN A 286 -0.47 -27.12 -2.14
C ASN A 286 0.00 -26.56 -3.48
N MET A 287 0.15 -25.24 -3.58
CA MET A 287 0.68 -24.54 -4.76
C MET A 287 2.09 -25.04 -5.11
N LEU A 288 3.02 -25.01 -4.16
CA LEU A 288 4.39 -25.51 -4.38
C LEU A 288 4.43 -27.01 -4.71
N LYS A 289 3.57 -27.83 -4.08
CA LYS A 289 3.50 -29.27 -4.38
C LYS A 289 2.97 -29.59 -5.78
N ALA A 290 2.27 -28.65 -6.42
CA ALA A 290 1.79 -28.83 -7.78
C ALA A 290 2.91 -28.65 -8.82
N LEU A 291 3.96 -27.88 -8.50
CA LEU A 291 5.01 -27.50 -9.44
C LEU A 291 5.73 -28.70 -10.11
N PRO A 292 6.17 -29.75 -9.38
CA PRO A 292 6.78 -30.92 -10.02
C PRO A 292 5.82 -31.66 -10.95
N ASN A 293 4.52 -31.67 -10.64
CA ASN A 293 3.52 -32.31 -11.50
C ASN A 293 3.31 -31.51 -12.79
N HIS A 294 3.39 -30.18 -12.72
CA HIS A 294 3.35 -29.32 -13.90
C HIS A 294 4.57 -29.56 -14.79
N PHE A 295 5.78 -29.60 -14.23
CA PHE A 295 7.02 -29.89 -14.99
C PHE A 295 7.07 -31.30 -15.59
N ALA A 296 6.30 -32.25 -15.04
CA ALA A 296 6.16 -33.60 -15.58
C ALA A 296 5.06 -33.72 -16.67
N SER A 297 4.33 -32.64 -16.97
CA SER A 297 3.28 -32.62 -17.98
C SER A 297 3.80 -32.19 -19.36
N GLY A 298 3.03 -32.43 -20.43
CA GLY A 298 3.42 -32.09 -21.80
C GLY A 298 4.71 -32.78 -22.23
N THR A 299 5.66 -32.02 -22.77
CA THR A 299 7.07 -32.39 -22.90
C THR A 299 7.75 -32.15 -21.55
N PRO A 300 8.05 -33.20 -20.77
CA PRO A 300 8.54 -33.06 -19.40
C PRO A 300 10.00 -32.58 -19.36
N LEU A 301 10.38 -31.99 -18.23
CA LEU A 301 11.79 -31.87 -17.87
C LEU A 301 12.45 -33.24 -17.69
N SER A 302 13.78 -33.29 -17.70
CA SER A 302 14.52 -34.53 -17.45
C SER A 302 14.25 -35.10 -16.05
N GLU A 303 14.49 -36.40 -15.86
CA GLU A 303 14.34 -37.03 -14.55
C GLU A 303 15.23 -36.38 -13.48
N GLU A 304 16.43 -35.93 -13.87
CA GLU A 304 17.36 -35.20 -13.01
C GLU A 304 16.78 -33.85 -12.56
N GLU A 305 16.24 -33.06 -13.48
CA GLU A 305 15.61 -31.76 -13.19
C GLU A 305 14.32 -31.89 -12.36
N LEU A 306 13.54 -32.96 -12.57
CA LEU A 306 12.34 -33.23 -11.78
C LEU A 306 12.68 -33.61 -10.34
N GLU A 307 13.76 -34.36 -10.11
CA GLU A 307 14.23 -34.66 -8.76
C GLU A 307 14.86 -33.43 -8.10
N GLU A 308 15.68 -32.68 -8.84
CA GLU A 308 16.22 -31.38 -8.42
C GLU A 308 15.09 -30.44 -7.95
N THR A 309 14.00 -30.33 -8.71
CA THR A 309 12.84 -29.50 -8.34
C THR A 309 12.27 -29.88 -6.97
N LYS A 310 12.14 -31.18 -6.66
CA LYS A 310 11.62 -31.63 -5.36
C LYS A 310 12.59 -31.30 -4.23
N GLU A 311 13.89 -31.48 -4.46
CA GLU A 311 14.95 -31.15 -3.50
C GLU A 311 14.97 -29.65 -3.19
N LEU A 312 14.92 -28.81 -4.23
CA LEU A 312 14.81 -27.35 -4.13
C LEU A 312 13.61 -26.95 -3.28
N ILE A 313 12.41 -27.43 -3.62
CA ILE A 313 11.18 -27.12 -2.86
C ILE A 313 11.28 -27.54 -1.39
N SER A 314 11.92 -28.68 -1.10
CA SER A 314 12.13 -29.14 0.27
C SER A 314 13.09 -28.24 1.04
N SER A 315 14.10 -27.70 0.35
CA SER A 315 15.17 -26.86 0.89
C SER A 315 14.76 -25.41 1.14
N ILE A 316 13.70 -24.90 0.47
CA ILE A 316 13.10 -23.58 0.78
C ILE A 316 12.69 -23.47 2.25
N ARG A 317 12.46 -24.61 2.93
CA ARG A 317 12.07 -24.64 4.35
C ARG A 317 13.23 -24.82 5.32
N ALA A 318 14.42 -25.14 4.81
CA ALA A 318 15.57 -25.44 5.64
C ALA A 318 16.18 -24.14 6.17
N LYS A 319 16.43 -24.06 7.48
CA LYS A 319 17.12 -22.90 8.05
C LYS A 319 18.54 -22.80 7.49
N GLY A 320 18.87 -21.65 6.91
CA GLY A 320 20.21 -21.37 6.38
C GLY A 320 20.46 -21.87 4.96
N SER A 321 19.40 -22.20 4.21
CA SER A 321 19.50 -22.38 2.77
C SER A 321 19.72 -21.04 2.06
N ASP A 322 20.38 -21.09 0.91
CA ASP A 322 20.50 -19.95 0.01
C ASP A 322 19.18 -19.80 -0.76
N GLU A 323 18.21 -19.14 -0.11
CA GLU A 323 16.83 -18.97 -0.59
C GLU A 323 16.78 -18.26 -1.95
N ASP A 324 17.71 -17.34 -2.21
CA ASP A 324 17.83 -16.61 -3.47
C ASP A 324 18.24 -17.57 -4.60
N THR A 325 19.34 -18.32 -4.42
CA THR A 325 19.80 -19.31 -5.40
C THR A 325 18.74 -20.37 -5.69
N ILE A 326 18.01 -20.83 -4.66
CA ILE A 326 16.94 -21.83 -4.83
C ILE A 326 15.79 -21.26 -5.68
N THR A 327 15.35 -20.03 -5.41
CA THR A 327 14.23 -19.44 -6.15
C THR A 327 14.60 -19.06 -7.57
N GLU A 328 15.81 -18.54 -7.79
CA GLU A 328 16.34 -18.28 -9.13
C GLU A 328 16.37 -19.56 -9.98
N ARG A 329 16.84 -20.68 -9.41
CA ARG A 329 16.87 -21.97 -10.12
C ARG A 329 15.47 -22.48 -10.45
N LEU A 330 14.49 -22.30 -9.56
CA LEU A 330 13.10 -22.66 -9.86
C LEU A 330 12.51 -21.79 -10.98
N CYS A 331 12.82 -20.49 -11.00
CA CYS A 331 12.41 -19.60 -12.08
C CYS A 331 13.05 -20.03 -13.42
N GLU A 332 14.35 -20.34 -13.44
CA GLU A 332 15.05 -20.85 -14.62
C GLU A 332 14.41 -22.15 -15.17
N LEU A 333 14.14 -23.13 -14.30
CA LEU A 333 13.47 -24.38 -14.68
C LEU A 333 12.07 -24.13 -15.26
N SER A 334 11.35 -23.11 -14.76
CA SER A 334 10.04 -22.76 -15.31
C SER A 334 10.13 -22.17 -16.72
N VAL A 335 11.14 -21.35 -17.02
CA VAL A 335 11.38 -20.86 -18.38
C VAL A 335 11.74 -22.00 -19.32
N LEU A 336 12.64 -22.88 -18.89
CA LEU A 336 13.06 -24.06 -19.65
C LEU A 336 11.84 -24.92 -20.02
N TRP A 337 11.00 -25.24 -19.04
CA TRP A 337 9.82 -26.07 -19.29
C TRP A 337 8.80 -25.39 -20.20
N VAL A 338 8.60 -24.06 -20.08
CA VAL A 338 7.72 -23.30 -20.98
C VAL A 338 8.25 -23.34 -22.42
N GLY A 339 9.57 -23.21 -22.62
CA GLY A 339 10.20 -23.32 -23.94
C GLY A 339 10.01 -24.68 -24.63
N LEU A 340 9.93 -25.76 -23.85
CA LEU A 340 9.62 -27.12 -24.34
C LEU A 340 8.14 -27.32 -24.68
N ASN A 341 7.26 -26.44 -24.19
CA ASN A 341 5.81 -26.56 -24.28
C ASN A 341 5.17 -25.27 -24.84
N PRO A 342 5.43 -24.91 -26.11
CA PRO A 342 4.90 -23.68 -26.70
C PRO A 342 3.37 -23.72 -26.89
N ASP A 343 2.79 -24.91 -27.05
CA ASP A 343 1.33 -25.05 -27.19
C ASP A 343 0.65 -25.01 -25.80
N PRO A 344 -0.28 -24.07 -25.54
CA PRO A 344 -0.86 -23.89 -24.22
C PRO A 344 -1.59 -25.12 -23.69
N LEU A 345 -1.23 -25.51 -22.46
CA LEU A 345 -1.85 -26.62 -21.75
C LEU A 345 -2.93 -26.11 -20.79
N PRO A 346 -4.14 -26.71 -20.78
CA PRO A 346 -5.20 -26.29 -19.87
C PRO A 346 -4.81 -26.59 -18.41
N LEU A 347 -4.97 -25.61 -17.53
CA LEU A 347 -4.58 -25.75 -16.12
C LEU A 347 -5.43 -26.77 -15.34
N GLY A 348 -6.73 -26.88 -15.67
CA GLY A 348 -7.68 -27.72 -14.94
C GLY A 348 -8.06 -27.15 -13.56
N GLU A 349 -8.64 -28.00 -12.71
CA GLU A 349 -9.03 -27.61 -11.34
C GLU A 349 -7.81 -27.58 -10.41
N ILE A 350 -7.68 -26.49 -9.65
CA ILE A 350 -6.64 -26.34 -8.63
C ILE A 350 -7.25 -26.35 -7.22
N ASN A 351 -6.49 -26.86 -6.24
CA ASN A 351 -6.93 -26.98 -4.85
C ASN A 351 -6.23 -25.98 -3.89
N TYR A 352 -5.75 -24.87 -4.45
CA TYR A 352 -5.14 -23.76 -3.71
C TYR A 352 -5.75 -22.43 -4.15
N ASN A 353 -5.89 -21.50 -3.20
CA ASN A 353 -6.35 -20.14 -3.45
C ASN A 353 -5.29 -19.20 -2.88
N ARG A 354 -4.15 -19.17 -3.57
CA ARG A 354 -3.06 -18.27 -3.26
C ARG A 354 -2.84 -17.42 -4.46
#